data_AF-A0A7V2HDI1-F1
#
_entry.id   AF-A0A7V2HDI1-F1
#
_cell.length_a   1.000
_cell.length_b   1.000
_cell.length_c   1.000
_cell.angle_alpha   90.00
_cell.angle_beta   90.00
_cell.angle_gamma   90.00
#
_symmetry.space_group_name_H-M   'P 1'
#
loop_
_entity.id
_entity.type
_entity.pdbx_description
1 polymer ?
#
loop_
_entity_poly.entity_id
_entity_poly.type
_entity_poly.pdbx_seq_one_letter_code
_entity_poly.pdbx_strand_id
1 'polypeptide(L)'
;MKYWAYFGAKLVAIVGLLLMMWSLVKPLLPGAETFDGVRIAPFPGNLWYTAGAMVFWLFAVGLVYLAILDQRYRCRTCLRRLRMPLSRGRWTSVLLGSPRTEYICPFGHGTLRVADLHLETPENAAWKPIDNMWKELEEYEETHT
;
A
#
# COMPACT_ATOMS: atom_id res chain seq x y z
N MET A 1 -7.91 -16.33 -0.74
CA MET A 1 -8.65 -15.29 -1.53
C MET A 1 -9.14 -14.08 -0.70
N LYS A 2 -9.40 -14.20 0.62
CA LYS A 2 -9.92 -13.10 1.46
C LYS A 2 -9.10 -11.80 1.40
N TYR A 3 -7.77 -11.91 1.33
CA TYR A 3 -6.85 -10.78 1.18
C TYR A 3 -7.11 -9.90 -0.05
N TRP A 4 -7.24 -10.53 -1.23
CA TRP A 4 -7.49 -9.83 -2.48
C TRP A 4 -8.90 -9.26 -2.56
N ALA A 5 -9.89 -9.95 -1.97
CA ALA A 5 -11.25 -9.44 -1.88
C ALA A 5 -11.34 -8.15 -1.05
N TYR A 6 -10.64 -8.08 0.09
CA TYR A 6 -10.59 -6.88 0.91
C TYR A 6 -9.91 -5.70 0.17
N PHE A 7 -8.83 -5.98 -0.57
CA PHE A 7 -8.18 -4.98 -1.40
C PHE A 7 -9.11 -4.46 -2.50
N GLY A 8 -9.81 -5.37 -3.21
CA GLY A 8 -10.80 -5.02 -4.21
C GLY A 8 -11.91 -4.13 -3.64
N ALA A 9 -12.46 -4.48 -2.48
CA ALA A 9 -13.47 -3.66 -1.80
C ALA A 9 -12.96 -2.25 -1.48
N LYS A 10 -11.70 -2.13 -1.03
CA LYS A 10 -11.08 -0.83 -0.75
C LYS A 10 -10.89 0.01 -2.02
N LEU A 11 -10.50 -0.60 -3.14
CA LEU A 11 -10.40 0.08 -4.42
C LEU A 11 -11.76 0.54 -4.93
N VAL A 12 -12.80 -0.30 -4.81
CA VAL A 12 -14.18 0.08 -5.19
C VAL A 12 -14.65 1.27 -4.35
N ALA A 13 -14.39 1.27 -3.05
CA ALA A 13 -14.72 2.40 -2.18
C ALA A 13 -13.97 3.69 -2.58
N ILE A 14 -12.68 3.60 -2.93
CA ILE A 14 -11.90 4.74 -3.42
C ILE A 14 -12.45 5.27 -4.74
N VAL A 15 -12.76 4.39 -5.70
CA VAL A 15 -13.37 4.78 -6.98
C VAL A 15 -14.72 5.47 -6.75
N GLY A 16 -15.58 4.90 -5.89
CA GLY A 16 -16.86 5.52 -5.52
C GLY A 16 -16.68 6.92 -4.92
N LEU A 17 -15.74 7.08 -3.99
CA LEU A 17 -15.43 8.37 -3.37
C LEU A 17 -14.91 9.39 -4.39
N LEU A 18 -14.02 8.98 -5.30
CA LEU A 18 -13.49 9.84 -6.34
C LEU A 18 -14.58 10.26 -7.34
N LEU A 19 -15.46 9.35 -7.75
CA LEU A 19 -16.58 9.68 -8.64
C LEU A 19 -17.57 10.65 -7.98
N MET A 20 -17.88 10.45 -6.70
CA MET A 20 -18.71 11.37 -5.91
C MET A 20 -18.05 12.74 -5.75
N MET A 21 -16.75 12.78 -5.48
CA MET A 21 -16.03 14.06 -5.35
C MET A 21 -15.97 14.79 -6.68
N TRP A 22 -15.72 14.07 -7.78
CA TRP A 22 -15.69 14.64 -9.12
C TRP A 22 -17.07 15.18 -9.54
N SER A 23 -18.17 14.50 -9.21
CA SER A 23 -19.52 15.01 -9.52
C SER A 23 -19.86 16.30 -8.76
N LEU A 24 -19.32 16.49 -7.56
CA LEU A 24 -19.46 17.71 -6.76
C LEU A 24 -18.57 18.85 -7.26
N VAL A 25 -17.36 18.55 -7.77
CA VAL A 25 -16.41 19.55 -8.26
C VAL A 25 -16.73 20.01 -9.68
N LYS A 26 -17.25 19.12 -10.55
CA LYS A 26 -17.69 19.45 -11.92
C LYS A 26 -18.51 20.74 -12.05
N PRO A 27 -19.56 20.99 -11.25
CA PRO A 27 -20.36 22.21 -11.37
C PRO A 27 -19.65 23.49 -10.89
N LEU A 28 -18.59 23.36 -10.08
CA LEU A 28 -17.82 24.50 -9.59
C LEU A 28 -16.74 24.94 -10.59
N LEU A 29 -16.31 24.03 -11.47
CA LEU A 29 -15.34 24.31 -12.51
C LEU A 29 -15.99 25.07 -13.68
N PRO A 30 -15.25 25.98 -14.35
CA PRO A 30 -15.76 26.65 -15.54
C PRO A 30 -16.13 25.61 -16.60
N GLY A 31 -17.36 25.73 -17.13
CA GLY A 31 -17.87 24.84 -18.16
C GLY A 31 -17.05 24.92 -19.45
N ALA A 32 -17.21 23.91 -20.32
CA ALA A 32 -16.62 23.91 -21.65
C ALA A 32 -17.01 25.20 -22.40
N GLU A 33 -16.02 25.99 -22.81
CA GLU A 33 -16.26 27.17 -23.63
C GLU A 33 -16.69 26.75 -25.03
N THR A 34 -17.74 27.39 -25.54
CA THR A 34 -18.17 27.23 -26.92
C THR A 34 -17.50 28.29 -27.77
N PHE A 35 -16.60 27.88 -28.65
CA PHE A 35 -16.02 28.77 -29.66
C PHE A 35 -16.61 28.40 -31.01
N ASP A 36 -17.28 29.36 -31.67
CA ASP A 36 -17.90 29.19 -32.98
C ASP A 36 -18.85 27.96 -33.08
N GLY A 37 -19.71 27.78 -32.08
CA GLY A 37 -20.67 26.67 -32.01
C GLY A 37 -20.05 25.29 -31.69
N VAL A 38 -18.72 25.19 -31.65
CA VAL A 38 -18.00 23.96 -31.29
C VAL A 38 -17.71 23.96 -29.79
N ARG A 39 -18.07 22.86 -29.12
CA ARG A 39 -17.70 22.62 -27.73
C ARG A 39 -16.23 22.23 -27.66
N ILE A 40 -15.38 23.14 -27.19
CA ILE A 40 -13.96 22.83 -26.96
C ILE A 40 -13.84 22.20 -25.58
N ALA A 41 -13.12 21.08 -25.49
CA ALA A 41 -12.82 20.48 -24.20
C ALA A 41 -12.03 21.49 -23.35
N PRO A 42 -12.40 21.74 -22.08
CA PRO A 42 -11.72 22.72 -21.23
C PRO A 42 -10.26 22.35 -20.90
N PHE A 43 -9.84 21.12 -21.22
CA PHE A 43 -8.46 20.65 -21.18
C PHE A 43 -7.85 20.65 -22.60
N PRO A 44 -6.74 21.34 -22.89
CA PRO A 44 -5.85 22.14 -22.03
C PRO A 44 -6.11 23.67 -22.04
N GLY A 45 -7.18 24.13 -22.68
CA GLY A 45 -7.41 25.57 -22.95
C GLY A 45 -7.60 26.46 -21.71
N ASN A 46 -8.01 25.90 -20.57
CA ASN A 46 -8.21 26.66 -19.33
C ASN A 46 -7.22 26.22 -18.25
N LEU A 47 -6.30 27.11 -17.86
CA LEU A 47 -5.25 26.85 -16.85
C LEU A 47 -5.83 26.41 -15.49
N TRP A 48 -6.97 26.99 -15.09
CA TRP A 48 -7.58 26.67 -13.80
C TRP A 48 -8.21 25.28 -13.80
N TYR A 49 -8.85 24.91 -14.91
CA TYR A 49 -9.41 23.57 -15.10
C TYR A 49 -8.30 22.51 -15.13
N THR A 50 -7.21 22.75 -15.87
CA THR A 50 -6.09 21.81 -15.97
C THR A 50 -5.37 21.63 -14.64
N ALA A 51 -5.12 22.72 -13.91
CA ALA A 51 -4.54 22.67 -12.56
C ALA A 51 -5.45 21.89 -11.58
N GLY A 52 -6.75 22.17 -11.57
CA GLY A 52 -7.72 21.44 -10.73
C GLY A 52 -7.78 19.95 -11.06
N ALA A 53 -7.80 19.59 -12.34
CA ALA A 53 -7.77 18.20 -12.80
C ALA A 53 -6.46 17.49 -12.39
N MET A 54 -5.32 18.18 -12.47
CA MET A 54 -4.02 17.63 -12.04
C MET A 54 -3.99 17.35 -10.54
N VAL A 55 -4.46 18.28 -9.72
CA VAL A 55 -4.54 18.10 -8.25
C VAL A 55 -5.46 16.92 -7.92
N PHE A 56 -6.63 16.82 -8.55
CA PHE A 56 -7.53 15.71 -8.37
C PHE A 56 -6.89 14.36 -8.76
N TRP A 57 -6.15 14.32 -9.87
CA TRP A 57 -5.45 13.13 -10.31
C TRP A 57 -4.35 12.71 -9.32
N LEU A 58 -3.53 13.64 -8.85
CA LEU A 58 -2.50 13.37 -7.83
C LEU A 58 -3.12 12.85 -6.53
N PHE A 59 -4.25 13.43 -6.13
CA PHE A 59 -5.00 12.95 -4.97
C PHE A 59 -5.50 11.51 -5.15
N ALA A 60 -6.06 11.19 -6.33
CA ALA A 60 -6.50 9.84 -6.66
C ALA A 60 -5.34 8.82 -6.62
N VAL A 61 -4.20 9.16 -7.23
CA VAL A 61 -2.99 8.32 -7.19
C VAL A 61 -2.50 8.14 -5.76
N GLY A 62 -2.50 9.22 -4.96
CA GLY A 62 -2.13 9.19 -3.54
C GLY A 62 -3.02 8.23 -2.72
N LEU A 63 -4.34 8.25 -2.93
CA LEU A 63 -5.26 7.32 -2.26
C LEU A 63 -4.99 5.86 -2.62
N VAL A 64 -4.75 5.57 -3.90
CA VAL A 64 -4.40 4.22 -4.35
C VAL A 64 -3.07 3.77 -3.74
N TYR A 65 -2.07 4.66 -3.71
CA TYR A 65 -0.79 4.39 -3.07
C TYR A 65 -0.93 4.07 -1.58
N LEU A 66 -1.72 4.86 -0.84
CA LEU A 66 -2.03 4.58 0.57
C LEU A 66 -2.79 3.26 0.76
N ALA A 67 -3.67 2.90 -0.18
CA ALA A 67 -4.35 1.61 -0.16
C ALA A 67 -3.37 0.44 -0.33
N ILE A 68 -2.41 0.56 -1.25
CA ILE A 68 -1.35 -0.42 -1.48
C ILE A 68 -0.45 -0.52 -0.25
N LEU A 69 -0.04 0.61 0.34
CA LEU A 69 0.77 0.63 1.56
C LEU A 69 0.05 -0.06 2.73
N ASP A 70 -1.21 0.27 2.98
CA ASP A 70 -1.99 -0.38 4.04
C ASP A 70 -2.12 -1.89 3.81
N GLN A 71 -2.30 -2.30 2.54
CA GLN A 71 -2.39 -3.71 2.19
C GLN A 71 -1.05 -4.44 2.40
N ARG A 72 0.08 -3.79 2.10
CA ARG A 72 1.43 -4.34 2.31
C ARG A 72 1.70 -4.66 3.79
N TYR A 73 1.25 -3.81 4.72
CA TYR A 73 1.46 -4.01 6.16
C TYR A 73 0.33 -4.79 6.85
N ARG A 74 -0.50 -5.51 6.11
CA ARG A 74 -1.54 -6.40 6.66
C ARG A 74 -1.16 -7.86 6.48
N CYS A 75 -1.53 -8.65 7.48
CA CYS A 75 -1.40 -10.10 7.41
C CYS A 75 -2.34 -10.66 6.32
N ARG A 76 -1.82 -11.58 5.49
CA ARG A 76 -2.56 -12.17 4.37
C ARG A 76 -3.68 -13.13 4.78
N THR A 77 -3.63 -13.64 6.02
CA THR A 77 -4.65 -14.54 6.59
C THR A 77 -5.63 -13.77 7.48
N CYS A 78 -5.12 -13.03 8.46
CA CYS A 78 -5.90 -12.32 9.47
C CYS A 78 -6.47 -10.97 9.03
N LEU A 79 -5.95 -10.37 7.95
CA LEU A 79 -6.26 -8.98 7.52
C LEU A 79 -5.94 -7.88 8.54
N ARG A 80 -5.33 -8.23 9.68
CA ARG A 80 -4.90 -7.26 10.71
C ARG A 80 -3.55 -6.65 10.36
N ARG A 81 -3.35 -5.41 10.80
CA ARG A 81 -2.07 -4.70 10.64
C ARG A 81 -0.98 -5.44 11.40
N LEU A 82 0.15 -5.66 10.75
CA LEU A 82 1.34 -6.21 11.36
C LEU A 82 1.87 -5.22 12.40
N ARG A 83 2.39 -5.73 13.51
CA ARG A 83 2.88 -4.93 14.65
C ARG A 83 4.28 -5.40 15.03
N MET A 84 4.91 -4.65 15.93
CA MET A 84 6.23 -4.95 16.49
C MET A 84 7.35 -4.90 15.45
N PRO A 85 7.83 -3.70 15.08
CA PRO A 85 8.99 -3.56 14.22
C PRO A 85 10.23 -4.02 14.98
N LEU A 86 10.78 -5.16 14.56
CA LEU A 86 12.05 -5.67 15.07
C LEU A 86 13.15 -5.30 14.07
N SER A 87 14.03 -4.39 14.45
CA SER A 87 15.23 -4.10 13.68
C SER A 87 16.22 -5.27 13.83
N ARG A 88 16.51 -5.97 12.74
CA ARG A 88 17.57 -6.98 12.66
C ARG A 88 18.73 -6.44 11.83
N GLY A 89 19.95 -6.81 12.22
CA GLY A 89 21.18 -6.36 11.58
C GLY A 89 21.85 -5.22 12.33
N ARG A 90 23.09 -4.92 11.94
CA ARG A 90 23.93 -3.92 12.61
C ARG A 90 24.31 -2.85 11.61
N TRP A 91 23.95 -1.59 11.89
CA TRP A 91 24.26 -0.44 11.03
C TRP A 91 25.76 -0.29 10.74
N THR A 92 26.62 -0.81 11.63
CA THR A 92 28.09 -0.74 11.48
C THR A 92 28.67 -1.77 10.51
N SER A 93 27.89 -2.73 10.01
CA SER A 93 28.37 -3.79 9.12
C SER A 93 27.39 -4.07 7.99
N VAL A 94 26.98 -3.02 7.27
CA VAL A 94 26.04 -3.10 6.13
C VAL A 94 26.50 -4.09 5.06
N LEU A 95 27.82 -4.25 4.88
CA LEU A 95 28.42 -5.19 3.92
C LEU A 95 28.29 -6.68 4.32
N LEU A 96 28.16 -6.98 5.62
CA LEU A 96 28.09 -8.35 6.16
C LEU A 96 26.65 -8.78 6.48
N GLY A 97 25.75 -7.81 6.67
CA GLY A 97 24.35 -8.04 6.97
C GLY A 97 23.62 -6.71 7.03
N SER A 98 22.90 -6.37 5.96
CA SER A 98 22.22 -5.09 5.87
C SER A 98 21.03 -5.02 6.85
N PRO A 99 20.78 -3.83 7.44
CA PRO A 99 19.69 -3.62 8.39
C PRO A 99 18.32 -3.84 7.74
N ARG A 100 17.47 -4.57 8.44
CA ARG A 100 16.11 -4.92 8.01
C ARG A 100 15.15 -4.78 9.17
N THR A 101 13.96 -4.29 8.89
CA THR A 101 12.84 -4.29 9.83
C THR A 101 11.93 -5.48 9.58
N GLU A 102 11.73 -6.31 10.59
CA GLU A 102 10.75 -7.39 10.55
C GLU A 102 9.48 -7.00 11.29
N TYR A 103 8.32 -7.24 10.66
CA TYR A 103 7.00 -7.09 11.27
C TYR A 103 6.37 -8.46 11.48
N ILE A 104 5.73 -8.65 12.63
CA ILE A 104 5.15 -9.93 13.02
C ILE A 104 3.61 -9.80 13.09
N CYS A 105 2.90 -10.85 12.66
CA CYS A 105 1.48 -10.95 12.93
C CYS A 105 1.25 -11.30 14.41
N PRO A 106 0.45 -10.53 15.19
CA PRO A 106 0.20 -10.83 16.61
C PRO A 106 -0.52 -12.16 16.86
N PHE A 107 -1.03 -12.81 15.80
CA PHE A 107 -1.68 -14.12 15.85
C PHE A 107 -0.79 -15.26 15.33
N GLY A 108 0.49 -15.01 15.04
CA GLY A 108 1.45 -16.04 14.65
C GLY A 108 1.43 -16.48 13.18
N HIS A 109 0.53 -15.96 12.33
CA HIS A 109 0.39 -16.41 10.92
C HIS A 109 1.58 -16.18 9.98
N GLY A 110 2.60 -15.42 10.42
CA GLY A 110 3.76 -15.12 9.59
C GLY A 110 4.40 -13.77 9.87
N THR A 111 5.47 -13.52 9.12
CA THR A 111 6.31 -12.33 9.25
C THR A 111 6.51 -11.64 7.90
N LEU A 112 6.63 -10.32 7.95
CA LEU A 112 6.97 -9.48 6.80
C LEU A 112 8.35 -8.88 7.06
N ARG A 113 9.31 -9.20 6.20
CA ARG A 113 10.60 -8.53 6.19
C ARG A 113 10.52 -7.29 5.30
N VAL A 114 11.11 -6.19 5.74
CA VAL A 114 11.23 -4.96 4.97
C VAL A 114 12.68 -4.50 5.08
N ALA A 115 13.35 -4.35 3.94
CA ALA A 115 14.69 -3.75 3.92
C ALA A 115 14.64 -2.29 4.36
N ASP A 116 15.58 -1.88 5.21
CA ASP A 116 15.74 -0.47 5.55
C ASP A 116 16.54 0.28 4.47
N LEU A 117 17.35 -0.46 3.68
CA LEU A 117 18.15 0.08 2.57
C LEU A 117 17.56 -0.31 1.20
N HIS A 118 17.43 0.68 0.31
CA HIS A 118 16.94 0.50 -1.06
C HIS A 118 17.97 -0.15 -2.01
N LEU A 119 19.21 -0.37 -1.55
CA LEU A 119 20.31 -0.96 -2.34
C LEU A 119 20.22 -2.49 -2.45
N GLU A 120 19.33 -3.11 -1.69
CA GLU A 120 19.15 -4.55 -1.71
C GLU A 120 18.22 -4.99 -2.86
N THR A 121 18.59 -6.07 -3.59
CA THR A 121 17.78 -6.73 -4.64
C THR A 121 16.33 -6.95 -4.20
N PRO A 122 15.28 -6.71 -5.03
CA PRO A 122 13.85 -6.66 -4.66
C PRO A 122 13.21 -7.87 -3.92
N GLU A 123 13.97 -8.89 -3.55
CA GLU A 123 13.54 -10.01 -2.70
C GLU A 123 13.13 -9.59 -1.26
N ASN A 124 13.40 -8.35 -0.84
CA ASN A 124 13.39 -7.98 0.59
C ASN A 124 12.04 -7.58 1.18
N ALA A 125 10.94 -7.75 0.42
CA ALA A 125 9.58 -7.58 0.94
C ALA A 125 8.79 -8.89 0.93
N ALA A 126 9.48 -10.02 1.12
CA ALA A 126 8.87 -11.33 1.12
C ALA A 126 8.08 -11.54 2.43
N TRP A 127 6.76 -11.68 2.30
CA TRP A 127 5.92 -12.25 3.34
C TRP A 127 6.25 -13.74 3.48
N LYS A 128 6.65 -14.17 4.67
CA LYS A 128 6.89 -15.58 4.99
C LYS A 128 5.75 -16.09 5.87
N PRO A 129 4.87 -17.00 5.36
CA PRO A 129 3.88 -17.64 6.21
C PRO A 129 4.58 -18.54 7.24
N ILE A 130 4.09 -18.52 8.47
CA ILE A 130 4.52 -19.42 9.55
C ILE A 130 3.25 -20.15 10.02
N ASP A 131 3.29 -21.47 10.02
CA ASP A 131 2.16 -22.31 10.44
C ASP A 131 2.07 -22.39 11.97
N ASN A 132 3.15 -22.84 12.63
CA ASN A 132 3.27 -22.87 14.08
C ASN A 132 4.62 -22.26 14.48
N MET A 133 4.58 -21.17 15.25
CA MET A 133 5.77 -20.50 15.77
C MET A 133 6.51 -21.36 16.79
N TRP A 134 5.82 -22.30 17.45
CA TRP A 134 6.35 -23.14 18.52
C TRP A 134 6.92 -24.46 18.03
N LYS A 135 6.77 -24.78 16.74
CA LYS A 135 7.21 -26.06 16.18
C LYS A 135 8.70 -26.33 16.41
N GLU A 136 9.55 -25.31 16.25
CA GLU A 136 10.99 -25.43 16.51
C GLU A 136 11.30 -25.69 18.00
N LEU A 137 10.46 -25.20 18.91
CA LEU A 137 10.61 -25.40 20.35
C LEU A 137 10.12 -26.80 20.76
N GLU A 138 8.98 -27.23 20.21
CA GLU A 138 8.43 -28.58 20.40
C GLU A 138 9.44 -29.64 19.93
N GLU A 139 10.04 -29.46 18.75
CA GLU A 139 11.09 -30.35 18.23
C GLU A 139 12.36 -30.35 19.10
N TYR A 140 12.70 -29.21 19.71
CA TYR A 140 13.81 -29.13 20.65
C TYR A 140 13.52 -29.91 21.95
N GLU A 141 12.32 -29.80 22.49
CA GLU A 141 11.91 -30.57 23.67
C GLU A 141 11.92 -32.07 23.39
N GLU A 142 11.33 -32.52 22.26
CA GLU A 142 11.30 -33.94 21.89
C GLU A 142 12.69 -34.56 21.69
N THR A 143 13.68 -33.79 21.26
CA THR A 143 15.05 -34.27 21.02
C THR A 143 15.93 -34.29 22.27
N HIS A 144 15.54 -33.58 23.33
CA HIS A 144 16.32 -33.43 24.57
C HIS A 144 15.64 -34.05 25.80
N THR A 145 14.56 -34.82 25.61
CA THR A 145 13.93 -35.72 26.60
C THR A 145 14.14 -37.17 26.25
#